data_AF-A0A661Q8L3-F1
#
_entry.id   AF-A0A661Q8L3-F1
#
_cell.length_a   1.000
_cell.length_b   1.000
_cell.length_c   1.000
_cell.angle_alpha   90.00
_cell.angle_beta   90.00
_cell.angle_gamma   90.00
#
_symmetry.space_group_name_H-M   'P 1'
#
loop_
_entity.id
_entity.type
_entity.pdbx_description
1 polymer ?
#
loop_
_entity_poly.entity_id
_entity_poly.type
_entity_poly.pdbx_seq_one_letter_code
_entity_poly.pdbx_strand_id
1 'polypeptide(L)'
;DLKGKVVAVKLGTATVAYVETLGAKKIVKFPNIDQAYLEVVTGGADAAMHDTPNVLYYIKTAGNGKVKAVGPDVKAAQYGIAFPQGSPLRDKVNVALLQMMEDGAYADLFRKWFNADPE
;
A
#
# COMPACT_ATOMS: atom_id res chain seq x y z
N ASP A 1 -18.14 1.64 -6.42
CA ASP A 1 -18.33 0.32 -7.09
C ASP A 1 -18.03 -0.91 -6.25
N LEU A 2 -17.35 -0.79 -5.09
CA LEU A 2 -17.04 -1.94 -4.23
C LEU A 2 -18.19 -2.42 -3.34
N LYS A 3 -19.29 -1.66 -3.25
CA LYS A 3 -20.47 -2.07 -2.48
C LYS A 3 -21.04 -3.37 -3.05
N GLY A 4 -21.28 -4.36 -2.18
CA GLY A 4 -21.80 -5.66 -2.59
C GLY A 4 -20.79 -6.62 -3.23
N LYS A 5 -19.51 -6.24 -3.32
CA LYS A 5 -18.42 -7.04 -3.92
C LYS A 5 -17.64 -7.85 -2.89
N VAL A 6 -16.95 -8.88 -3.36
CA VAL A 6 -15.94 -9.64 -2.59
C VAL A 6 -14.59 -8.95 -2.77
N VAL A 7 -14.01 -8.45 -1.68
CA VAL A 7 -12.73 -7.72 -1.72
C VAL A 7 -11.67 -8.49 -0.94
N ALA A 8 -10.56 -8.81 -1.59
CA ALA A 8 -9.41 -9.45 -0.98
C ALA A 8 -8.42 -8.40 -0.42
N VAL A 9 -7.92 -8.61 0.78
CA VAL A 9 -7.01 -7.68 1.48
C VAL A 9 -5.96 -8.44 2.29
N LYS A 10 -4.86 -7.77 2.60
CA LYS A 10 -3.88 -8.28 3.57
C LYS A 10 -4.36 -8.02 5.01
N LEU A 11 -4.37 -9.08 5.82
CA LEU A 11 -4.71 -9.04 7.24
C LEU A 11 -3.79 -8.10 8.02
N GLY A 12 -4.33 -7.37 8.98
CA GLY A 12 -3.56 -6.50 9.88
C GLY A 12 -3.11 -5.17 9.28
N THR A 13 -3.66 -4.79 8.12
CA THR A 13 -3.34 -3.52 7.45
C THR A 13 -4.44 -2.48 7.64
N ALA A 14 -4.10 -1.20 7.50
CA ALA A 14 -5.07 -0.10 7.48
C ALA A 14 -6.13 -0.26 6.38
N THR A 15 -5.79 -0.97 5.29
CA THR A 15 -6.71 -1.28 4.20
C THR A 15 -7.94 -2.05 4.65
N VAL A 16 -7.82 -2.93 5.67
CA VAL A 16 -8.95 -3.70 6.20
C VAL A 16 -10.04 -2.76 6.71
N ALA A 17 -9.66 -1.82 7.59
CA ALA A 17 -10.59 -0.86 8.17
C ALA A 17 -11.21 0.04 7.09
N TYR A 18 -10.43 0.45 6.08
CA TYR A 18 -10.95 1.25 4.98
C TYR A 18 -11.98 0.49 4.14
N VAL A 19 -11.72 -0.77 3.76
CA VAL A 19 -12.68 -1.56 2.97
C VAL A 19 -13.98 -1.82 3.75
N GLU A 20 -13.91 -1.97 5.07
CA GLU A 20 -15.08 -2.10 5.93
C GLU A 20 -16.03 -0.89 5.83
N THR A 21 -15.52 0.31 5.54
CA THR A 21 -16.36 1.51 5.33
C THR A 21 -17.02 1.57 3.95
N LEU A 22 -16.64 0.72 3.00
CA LEU A 22 -17.09 0.77 1.59
C LEU A 22 -18.33 -0.09 1.31
N GLY A 23 -18.83 -0.83 2.30
CA GLY A 23 -20.01 -1.69 2.15
C GLY A 23 -19.76 -2.92 1.27
N ALA A 24 -18.54 -3.45 1.26
CA ALA A 24 -18.22 -4.72 0.61
C ALA A 24 -19.12 -5.85 1.16
N LYS A 25 -19.54 -6.78 0.28
CA LYS A 25 -20.35 -7.94 0.68
C LYS A 25 -19.54 -8.90 1.55
N LYS A 26 -18.27 -9.09 1.21
CA LYS A 26 -17.35 -9.98 1.92
C LYS A 26 -15.94 -9.42 1.80
N ILE A 27 -15.21 -9.46 2.90
CA ILE A 27 -13.79 -9.11 2.95
C ILE A 27 -13.01 -10.39 3.22
N VAL A 28 -12.19 -10.81 2.24
CA VAL A 28 -11.33 -12.00 2.36
C VAL A 28 -9.96 -11.54 2.82
N LYS A 29 -9.51 -12.00 3.99
CA LYS A 29 -8.28 -11.53 4.63
C LYS A 29 -7.19 -12.59 4.46
N PHE A 30 -6.05 -12.20 3.92
CA PHE A 30 -4.90 -13.07 3.69
C PHE A 30 -3.68 -12.65 4.51
N PRO A 31 -2.85 -13.58 5.02
CA PRO A 31 -1.59 -13.23 5.67
C PRO A 31 -0.66 -12.42 4.78
N ASN A 32 -0.59 -12.74 3.49
CA ASN A 32 0.25 -12.03 2.52
C ASN A 32 -0.57 -11.49 1.34
N ILE A 33 -0.10 -10.39 0.75
CA ILE A 33 -0.86 -9.70 -0.29
C ILE A 33 -0.85 -10.43 -1.65
N ASP A 34 0.18 -11.22 -1.95
CA ASP A 34 0.25 -12.01 -3.18
C ASP A 34 -0.94 -12.96 -3.32
N GLN A 35 -1.42 -13.53 -2.21
CA GLN A 35 -2.61 -14.37 -2.17
C GLN A 35 -3.88 -13.56 -2.49
N ALA A 36 -3.98 -12.33 -1.98
CA ALA A 36 -5.11 -11.45 -2.28
C ALA A 36 -5.16 -11.07 -3.76
N TYR A 37 -4.01 -10.83 -4.40
CA TYR A 37 -3.94 -10.60 -5.83
C TYR A 37 -4.29 -11.85 -6.65
N LEU A 38 -3.85 -13.02 -6.20
CA LEU A 38 -4.17 -14.28 -6.87
C LEU A 38 -5.68 -14.53 -6.92
N GLU A 39 -6.42 -14.22 -5.84
CA GLU A 39 -7.89 -14.35 -5.83
C GLU A 39 -8.58 -13.50 -6.91
N VAL A 40 -8.05 -12.32 -7.23
CA VAL A 40 -8.58 -11.51 -8.34
C VAL A 40 -8.27 -12.18 -9.67
N VAL A 41 -7.04 -12.67 -9.84
CA VAL A 41 -6.59 -13.34 -11.07
C VAL A 41 -7.38 -14.63 -11.34
N THR A 42 -7.73 -15.39 -10.30
CA THR A 42 -8.47 -16.66 -10.41
C THR A 42 -9.99 -16.50 -10.33
N GLY A 43 -10.48 -15.28 -10.06
CA GLY A 43 -11.91 -14.99 -9.95
C GLY A 43 -12.55 -15.36 -8.61
N GLY A 44 -11.75 -15.63 -7.57
CA GLY A 44 -12.23 -15.83 -6.19
C GLY A 44 -12.61 -14.54 -5.46
N ALA A 45 -12.10 -13.39 -5.92
CA ALA A 45 -12.50 -12.06 -5.47
C ALA A 45 -12.78 -11.11 -6.65
N ASP A 46 -13.72 -10.18 -6.47
CA ASP A 46 -14.04 -9.15 -7.48
C ASP A 46 -12.95 -8.08 -7.56
N ALA A 47 -12.26 -7.80 -6.44
CA ALA A 47 -11.20 -6.82 -6.35
C ALA A 47 -10.22 -7.17 -5.22
N ALA A 48 -9.01 -6.65 -5.31
CA ALA A 48 -8.07 -6.59 -4.21
C ALA A 48 -7.73 -5.13 -3.92
N MET A 49 -7.52 -4.81 -2.65
CA MET A 49 -7.09 -3.47 -2.23
C MET A 49 -5.86 -3.58 -1.36
N HIS A 50 -4.88 -2.72 -1.64
CA HIS A 50 -3.72 -2.48 -0.81
C HIS A 50 -3.14 -1.10 -1.14
N ASP A 51 -2.04 -0.78 -0.50
CA ASP A 51 -1.25 0.42 -0.72
C ASP A 51 -0.90 0.63 -2.20
N THR A 52 -1.19 1.82 -2.71
CA THR A 52 -0.99 2.23 -4.11
C THR A 52 0.38 1.87 -4.68
N PRO A 53 1.53 2.18 -4.02
CA PRO A 53 2.84 1.81 -4.57
C PRO A 53 3.00 0.29 -4.70
N ASN A 54 2.44 -0.50 -3.79
CA ASN A 54 2.50 -1.96 -3.85
C ASN A 54 1.66 -2.51 -5.00
N VAL A 55 0.41 -2.04 -5.14
CA VAL A 55 -0.51 -2.44 -6.22
C VAL A 55 0.09 -2.13 -7.58
N LEU A 56 0.61 -0.90 -7.78
CA LEU A 56 1.21 -0.49 -9.04
C LEU A 56 2.48 -1.29 -9.38
N TYR A 57 3.31 -1.58 -8.38
CA TYR A 57 4.50 -2.41 -8.56
C TYR A 57 4.13 -3.84 -8.95
N TYR A 58 3.13 -4.44 -8.30
CA TYR A 58 2.64 -5.77 -8.66
C TYR A 58 2.14 -5.81 -10.11
N ILE A 59 1.29 -4.86 -10.52
CA ILE A 59 0.77 -4.78 -11.89
C ILE A 59 1.91 -4.72 -12.91
N LYS A 60 2.95 -3.91 -12.63
CA LYS A 60 4.11 -3.73 -13.54
C LYS A 60 4.99 -4.97 -13.65
N THR A 61 5.10 -5.78 -12.59
CA THR A 61 6.12 -6.84 -12.49
C THR A 61 5.56 -8.26 -12.58
N ALA A 62 4.56 -8.58 -11.76
CA ALA A 62 4.02 -9.93 -11.62
C ALA A 62 2.55 -10.05 -12.08
N GLY A 63 1.88 -8.92 -12.33
CA GLY A 63 0.49 -8.88 -12.75
C GLY A 63 0.24 -9.45 -14.15
N ASN A 64 1.27 -9.50 -15.01
CA ASN A 64 1.24 -10.16 -16.32
C ASN A 64 0.02 -9.79 -17.19
N GLY A 65 -0.42 -8.53 -17.13
CA GLY A 65 -1.59 -8.03 -17.86
C GLY A 65 -2.95 -8.59 -17.40
N LYS A 66 -2.99 -9.39 -16.33
CA LYS A 66 -4.21 -10.02 -15.80
C LYS A 66 -5.00 -9.12 -14.85
N VAL A 67 -4.37 -8.07 -14.35
CA VAL A 67 -4.95 -7.12 -13.41
C VAL A 67 -4.66 -5.69 -13.85
N LYS A 68 -5.48 -4.75 -13.38
CA LYS A 68 -5.30 -3.31 -13.59
C LYS A 68 -5.73 -2.54 -12.33
N ALA A 69 -5.13 -1.37 -12.12
CA ALA A 69 -5.60 -0.43 -11.13
C ALA A 69 -6.88 0.25 -11.64
N VAL A 70 -7.79 0.57 -10.72
CA VAL A 70 -9.06 1.25 -11.02
C VAL A 70 -9.37 2.27 -9.92
N GLY A 71 -10.07 3.34 -10.29
CA GLY A 71 -10.44 4.41 -9.38
C GLY A 71 -9.28 5.38 -9.06
N PRO A 72 -9.58 6.47 -8.34
CA PRO A 72 -8.57 7.42 -7.88
C PRO A 72 -7.73 6.82 -6.75
N ASP A 73 -6.52 7.35 -6.58
CA ASP A 73 -5.69 7.05 -5.42
C ASP A 73 -6.39 7.53 -4.15
N VAL A 74 -6.49 6.63 -3.17
CA VAL A 74 -7.05 6.94 -1.87
C VAL A 74 -5.87 7.12 -0.93
N LYS A 75 -5.37 8.36 -0.83
CA LYS A 75 -4.29 8.78 0.08
C LYS A 75 -4.74 8.74 1.54
N ALA A 76 -5.09 7.55 2.03
CA ALA A 76 -5.72 7.34 3.33
C ALA A 76 -4.75 7.48 4.51
N ALA A 77 -3.43 7.36 4.27
CA ALA A 77 -2.42 7.39 5.32
C ALA A 77 -1.04 7.84 4.81
N GLN A 78 -0.23 8.37 5.73
CA GLN A 78 1.21 8.58 5.54
C GLN A 78 2.01 7.43 6.16
N TYR A 79 3.16 7.09 5.57
CA TYR A 79 4.08 6.13 6.17
C TYR A 79 4.97 6.77 7.23
N GLY A 80 5.33 5.98 8.23
CA GLY A 80 6.24 6.38 9.28
C GLY A 80 7.03 5.21 9.85
N ILE A 81 8.16 5.50 10.47
CA ILE A 81 8.97 4.53 11.20
C ILE A 81 8.45 4.49 12.64
N ALA A 82 7.90 3.36 13.05
CA ALA A 82 7.39 3.16 14.41
C ALA A 82 8.52 2.78 15.38
N PHE A 83 8.45 3.31 16.60
CA PHE A 83 9.37 2.99 17.69
C PHE A 83 8.58 2.60 18.95
N PRO A 84 9.19 1.80 19.86
CA PRO A 84 8.65 1.65 21.21
C PRO A 84 8.47 3.02 21.88
N GLN A 85 7.45 3.13 22.72
CA GLN A 85 7.21 4.36 23.48
C GLN A 85 8.43 4.69 24.34
N GLY A 86 8.88 5.96 24.29
CA GLY A 86 10.08 6.41 25.00
C GLY A 86 11.41 6.02 24.35
N SER A 87 11.41 5.44 23.14
CA SER A 87 12.65 5.09 22.44
C SER A 87 13.54 6.31 22.22
N PRO A 88 14.84 6.25 22.59
CA PRO A 88 15.79 7.33 22.34
C PRO A 88 16.18 7.47 20.86
N LEU A 89 15.70 6.56 20.00
CA LEU A 89 16.00 6.56 18.57
C LEU A 89 15.07 7.47 17.77
N ARG A 90 13.85 7.74 18.25
CA ARG A 90 12.83 8.45 17.48
C ARG A 90 13.35 9.80 16.97
N ASP A 91 13.87 10.62 17.89
CA ASP A 91 14.29 11.97 17.55
C ASP A 91 15.57 11.96 16.70
N LYS A 92 16.48 11.01 16.94
CA LYS A 92 17.71 10.84 16.13
C LYS A 92 17.39 10.46 14.68
N VAL A 93 16.43 9.54 14.49
CA VAL A 93 16.00 9.13 13.15
C VAL A 93 15.27 10.25 12.44
N ASN A 94 14.45 11.04 13.15
CA ASN A 94 13.80 12.21 12.57
C ASN A 94 14.82 13.25 12.07
N VAL A 95 15.86 13.54 12.87
CA VAL A 95 16.93 14.47 12.45
C VAL A 95 17.66 13.93 11.21
N ALA A 96 18.02 12.65 11.19
CA ALA A 96 18.69 12.05 10.04
C ALA A 96 17.81 12.08 8.78
N LEU A 97 16.51 11.80 8.92
CA LEU A 97 15.57 11.88 7.80
C LEU A 97 15.43 13.30 7.25
N LEU A 98 15.39 14.32 8.12
CA LEU A 98 15.38 15.72 7.70
C LEU A 98 16.65 16.11 6.95
N GLN A 99 17.82 15.69 7.44
CA GLN A 99 19.09 15.92 6.74
C GLN A 99 19.10 15.29 5.35
N MET A 100 18.60 14.07 5.20
CA MET A 100 18.46 13.41 3.90
C MET A 100 17.49 14.14 2.95
N MET A 101 16.49 14.83 3.49
CA MET A 101 15.57 15.64 2.68
C MET A 101 16.24 16.95 2.24
N GLU A 102 17.04 17.57 3.12
CA GLU A 102 17.77 18.81 2.83
C GLU A 102 18.92 18.61 1.83
N ASP A 103 19.65 17.50 1.92
CA ASP A 103 20.82 17.22 1.09
C ASP A 103 20.49 16.52 -0.24
N GLY A 104 19.22 16.15 -0.46
CA GLY A 104 18.73 15.52 -1.68
C GLY A 104 18.83 13.99 -1.71
N ALA A 105 19.44 13.35 -0.71
CA ALA A 105 19.55 11.89 -0.66
C ALA A 105 18.17 11.20 -0.64
N TYR A 106 17.18 11.81 0.00
CA TYR A 106 15.79 11.33 -0.02
C TYR A 106 15.19 11.35 -1.43
N ALA A 107 15.40 12.43 -2.18
CA ALA A 107 14.91 12.56 -3.55
C ALA A 107 15.55 11.53 -4.49
N ASP A 108 16.85 11.28 -4.34
CA ASP A 108 17.55 10.24 -5.13
C ASP A 108 17.03 8.83 -4.84
N LEU A 109 16.77 8.52 -3.57
CA LEU A 109 16.14 7.26 -3.19
C LEU A 109 14.71 7.16 -3.75
N PHE A 110 13.94 8.25 -3.69
CA PHE A 110 12.58 8.27 -4.22
C PHE A 110 12.56 8.04 -5.74
N ARG A 111 13.42 8.74 -6.50
CA ARG A 111 13.57 8.54 -7.96
C ARG A 111 13.99 7.12 -8.31
N LYS A 112 14.92 6.54 -7.55
CA LYS A 112 15.39 5.16 -7.79
C LYS A 112 14.24 4.16 -7.77
N TRP A 113 13.29 4.32 -6.85
CA TRP A 113 12.19 3.35 -6.67
C TRP A 113 10.92 3.71 -7.43
N PHE A 114 10.62 4.99 -7.60
CA PHE A 114 9.33 5.45 -8.14
C PHE A 114 9.47 6.16 -9.50
N ASN A 115 10.68 6.46 -9.94
CA ASN A 115 10.95 7.18 -11.20
C ASN A 115 10.18 8.51 -11.31
N ALA A 116 10.08 9.22 -10.18
CA ALA A 116 9.44 10.52 -10.03
C ALA A 116 10.18 11.30 -8.93
N ASP A 117 9.91 12.60 -8.80
CA ASP A 117 10.33 13.40 -7.65
C ASP A 117 9.35 13.21 -6.48
N PRO A 118 9.81 13.32 -5.23
CA PRO A 118 8.92 13.36 -4.07
C PRO A 118 8.03 14.61 -4.14
N GLU A 119 6.75 14.47 -3.76
CA GLU A 119 5.77 15.57 -3.65
C GLU A 119 6.06 16.50 -2.47
#